data_AF-A0A2D5YNX9-F1
#
_entry.id   AF-A0A2D5YNX9-F1
#
_cell.length_a   1.000
_cell.length_b   1.000
_cell.length_c   1.000
_cell.angle_alpha   90.00
_cell.angle_beta   90.00
_cell.angle_gamma   90.00
#
_symmetry.space_group_name_H-M   'P 1'
#
loop_
_entity.id
_entity.type
_entity.pdbx_description
1 polymer ?
#
loop_
_entity_poly.entity_id
_entity_poly.type
_entity_poly.pdbx_seq_one_letter_code
_entity_poly.pdbx_strand_id
1 'polypeptide(L)'
;MLANISSKIILAVIAILAVYTFAPLIKSLLDSIFIGGKKKKNMSRSEFDEMVDRKIQQFSGKATSDPMMVANTNGSVRDEIDSLHGLKLFKSDSEYKNFKELKKELQWGSGDNFHIIKEKLKRSHLEVSDADISNMAKSLLKKKYLLDLFKKGTGTLSAFIDCVVLNMILKKANSGDISTFKAYKMSINEIKTIISIVLNPKHGEAIIDDYLNDIEASKFDLPFISQKISNINILDREVNKTVSIFEPLIERDSQYFDKKFFKVKDDEKRVKSLYKKLVQLHHPDKWNHFDKSKAITDRLNFNFNNLRNAYEKALS
;
A
#
# COMPACT_ATOMS: atom_id res chain seq x y z
N MET A 1 17.15 36.92 -40.53
CA MET A 1 16.82 36.92 -39.09
C MET A 1 15.48 37.60 -38.74
N LEU A 2 14.93 38.52 -39.55
CA LEU A 2 13.61 39.15 -39.34
C LEU A 2 12.40 38.17 -39.44
N ALA A 3 12.50 37.09 -40.22
CA ALA A 3 11.44 36.08 -40.35
C ALA A 3 11.22 35.26 -39.06
N ASN A 4 12.27 35.04 -38.25
CA ASN A 4 12.18 34.30 -36.99
C ASN A 4 11.59 35.13 -35.84
N ILE A 5 11.72 36.47 -35.90
CA ILE A 5 11.16 37.37 -34.89
C ILE A 5 9.66 37.59 -35.17
N SER A 6 9.30 37.84 -36.44
CA SER A 6 7.89 37.97 -36.85
C SER A 6 7.07 36.70 -36.61
N SER A 7 7.63 35.52 -36.90
CA SER A 7 6.97 34.24 -36.60
C SER A 7 6.71 34.03 -35.10
N LYS A 8 7.66 34.40 -34.23
CA LYS A 8 7.47 34.32 -32.76
C LYS A 8 6.45 35.31 -32.23
N ILE A 9 6.37 36.51 -32.81
CA ILE A 9 5.37 37.52 -32.43
C ILE A 9 3.98 37.08 -32.86
N ILE A 10 3.82 36.55 -34.08
CA ILE A 10 2.53 36.03 -34.57
C ILE A 10 2.07 34.84 -33.71
N LEU A 11 2.99 33.94 -33.34
CA LEU A 11 2.68 32.82 -32.45
C LEU A 11 2.24 33.29 -31.05
N ALA A 12 2.88 34.34 -30.52
CA ALA A 12 2.50 34.94 -29.23
C ALA A 12 1.12 35.61 -29.29
N VAL A 13 0.79 36.31 -30.38
CA VAL A 13 -0.52 36.94 -30.58
C VAL A 13 -1.62 35.87 -30.71
N ILE A 14 -1.37 34.79 -31.45
CA ILE A 14 -2.30 33.66 -31.56
C ILE A 14 -2.47 32.98 -30.19
N ALA A 15 -1.40 32.82 -29.42
CA ALA A 15 -1.48 32.25 -28.07
C ALA A 15 -2.30 33.14 -27.12
N ILE A 16 -2.13 34.46 -27.17
CA ILE A 16 -2.91 35.41 -26.35
C ILE A 16 -4.39 35.38 -26.75
N LEU A 17 -4.70 35.35 -28.04
CA LEU A 17 -6.07 35.23 -28.54
C LEU A 17 -6.70 33.89 -28.18
N ALA A 18 -5.94 32.79 -28.25
CA ALA A 18 -6.38 31.48 -27.80
C ALA A 18 -6.65 31.47 -26.29
N VAL A 19 -5.78 32.06 -25.46
CA VAL A 19 -6.02 32.16 -24.02
C VAL A 19 -7.28 32.98 -23.72
N TYR A 20 -7.51 34.10 -24.40
CA TYR A 20 -8.70 34.93 -24.18
C TYR A 20 -10.00 34.28 -24.68
N THR A 21 -9.96 33.56 -25.79
CA THR A 21 -11.13 32.86 -26.35
C THR A 21 -11.45 31.58 -25.59
N PHE A 22 -10.44 30.85 -25.12
CA PHE A 22 -10.63 29.63 -24.34
C PHE A 22 -10.75 29.88 -22.83
N ALA A 23 -10.38 31.04 -22.30
CA ALA A 23 -10.55 31.37 -20.88
C ALA A 23 -11.99 31.21 -20.37
N PRO A 24 -13.06 31.68 -21.05
CA PRO A 24 -14.43 31.42 -20.60
C PRO A 24 -14.82 29.94 -20.65
N LEU A 25 -14.29 29.17 -21.62
CA LEU A 25 -14.52 27.73 -21.75
C LEU A 25 -13.76 26.92 -20.70
N ILE A 26 -12.53 27.30 -20.39
CA ILE A 26 -11.70 26.69 -19.33
C ILE A 26 -12.28 27.04 -17.97
N LYS A 27 -12.76 28.28 -17.77
CA LYS A 27 -13.46 28.68 -16.55
C LYS A 27 -14.76 27.92 -16.38
N SER A 28 -15.57 27.71 -17.42
CA SER A 28 -16.78 26.89 -17.32
C SER A 28 -16.48 25.40 -17.13
N LEU A 29 -15.42 24.88 -17.74
CA LEU A 29 -14.94 23.51 -17.53
C LEU A 29 -14.45 23.31 -16.09
N LEU A 30 -13.62 24.22 -15.57
CA LEU A 30 -13.13 24.16 -14.20
C LEU A 30 -14.23 24.41 -13.18
N ASP A 31 -15.15 25.34 -13.42
CA ASP A 31 -16.34 25.52 -12.58
C ASP A 31 -17.21 24.25 -12.61
N SER A 32 -17.37 23.56 -13.75
CA SER A 32 -18.12 22.30 -13.82
C SER A 32 -17.42 21.11 -13.15
N ILE A 33 -16.08 21.12 -13.11
CA ILE A 33 -15.24 20.04 -12.57
C ILE A 33 -15.01 20.20 -11.06
N PHE A 34 -14.81 21.43 -10.58
CA PHE A 34 -14.50 21.73 -9.17
C PHE A 34 -15.71 22.21 -8.36
N ILE A 35 -16.70 22.83 -8.98
CA ILE A 35 -17.90 23.34 -8.30
C ILE A 35 -19.11 22.63 -8.91
N GLY A 36 -19.39 21.43 -8.41
CA GLY A 36 -20.64 20.72 -8.69
C GLY A 36 -21.82 21.69 -8.57
N GLY A 37 -22.50 21.93 -9.69
CA GLY A 37 -23.31 23.12 -9.92
C GLY A 37 -24.28 23.48 -8.80
N LYS A 38 -23.97 24.58 -8.10
CA LYS A 38 -24.97 25.52 -7.56
C LYS A 38 -24.39 26.92 -7.70
N LYS A 39 -25.07 27.79 -8.45
CA LYS A 39 -24.81 29.23 -8.43
C LYS A 39 -24.79 29.71 -6.98
N LYS A 40 -23.73 30.41 -6.57
CA LYS A 40 -23.68 31.09 -5.25
C LYS A 40 -24.91 31.98 -5.13
N LYS A 41 -25.84 31.60 -4.25
CA LYS A 41 -26.86 32.52 -3.75
C LYS A 41 -26.12 33.45 -2.79
N ASN A 42 -26.13 34.75 -3.05
CA ASN A 42 -25.59 35.73 -2.13
C ASN A 42 -26.42 35.65 -0.84
N MET A 43 -25.87 35.03 0.20
CA MET A 43 -26.50 34.95 1.51
C MET A 43 -26.48 36.34 2.14
N SER A 44 -27.62 36.81 2.63
CA SER A 44 -27.67 38.09 3.34
C SER A 44 -27.02 37.95 4.72
N ARG A 45 -26.58 39.06 5.30
CA ARG A 45 -25.96 39.09 6.64
C ARG A 45 -26.88 38.49 7.71
N SER A 46 -28.20 38.66 7.57
CA SER A 46 -29.19 38.06 8.47
C SER A 46 -29.23 36.53 8.39
N GLU A 47 -29.07 35.95 7.20
CA GLU A 47 -29.02 34.48 7.04
C GLU A 47 -27.72 33.88 7.59
N PHE A 48 -26.63 34.66 7.59
CA PHE A 48 -25.37 34.25 8.20
C PHE A 48 -25.45 34.27 9.73
N ASP A 49 -26.01 35.34 10.31
CA ASP A 49 -26.15 35.47 11.76
C ASP A 49 -27.10 34.39 12.32
N GLU A 50 -28.19 34.07 11.62
CA GLU A 50 -29.10 32.99 12.01
C GLU A 50 -28.44 31.60 11.98
N MET A 51 -27.53 31.36 11.03
CA MET A 51 -26.76 30.12 10.94
C MET A 51 -25.72 30.02 12.07
N VAL A 52 -25.12 31.13 12.48
CA VAL A 52 -24.18 31.19 13.60
C VAL A 52 -24.92 30.93 14.91
N ASP A 53 -26.09 31.53 15.12
CA ASP A 53 -26.92 31.30 16.31
C ASP A 53 -27.37 29.84 16.42
N ARG A 54 -27.78 29.20 15.31
CA ARG A 54 -28.11 27.77 15.31
C ARG A 54 -26.92 26.89 15.68
N LYS A 55 -25.70 27.24 15.25
CA LYS A 55 -24.49 26.51 15.66
C LYS A 55 -24.17 26.73 17.14
N ILE A 56 -24.31 27.94 17.65
CA ILE A 56 -24.09 28.25 19.06
C ILE A 56 -25.08 27.46 19.93
N GLN A 57 -26.36 27.36 19.53
CA GLN A 57 -27.37 26.56 20.21
C GLN A 57 -27.07 25.05 20.18
N GLN A 58 -26.48 24.54 19.10
CA GLN A 58 -26.07 23.13 19.01
C GLN A 58 -24.88 22.76 19.91
N PHE A 59 -24.01 23.72 20.22
CA PHE A 59 -22.86 23.49 21.11
C PHE A 59 -23.11 23.86 22.58
N SER A 60 -24.18 24.60 22.90
CA SER A 60 -24.49 25.05 24.26
C SER A 60 -25.60 24.26 24.98
N GLY A 61 -26.28 23.31 24.33
CA GLY A 61 -27.37 22.54 24.92
C GLY A 61 -26.94 21.41 25.87
N LYS A 62 -26.84 21.70 27.17
CA LYS A 62 -26.97 20.71 28.25
C LYS A 62 -28.32 20.01 28.14
N ALA A 63 -28.33 18.70 28.42
CA ALA A 63 -29.49 17.83 28.40
C ALA A 63 -30.68 18.39 29.21
N THR A 64 -31.80 18.58 28.53
CA THR A 64 -33.14 18.47 29.12
C THR A 64 -34.01 17.64 28.19
N SER A 65 -34.57 16.59 28.78
CA SER A 65 -35.53 15.65 28.21
C SER A 65 -36.90 16.31 28.09
N ASP A 66 -37.42 16.45 26.88
CA ASP A 66 -38.76 15.95 26.52
C ASP A 66 -39.01 16.01 25.00
N PRO A 67 -39.85 15.11 24.44
CA PRO A 67 -39.91 14.84 23.01
C PRO A 67 -40.91 15.78 22.31
N MET A 68 -40.40 16.71 21.51
CA MET A 68 -41.22 17.34 20.47
C MET A 68 -40.83 16.78 19.10
N MET A 69 -41.85 16.29 18.39
CA MET A 69 -41.79 15.78 17.03
C MET A 69 -41.09 16.77 16.10
N VAL A 70 -39.85 16.46 15.73
CA VAL A 70 -39.18 17.09 14.60
C VAL A 70 -39.42 16.21 13.39
N ALA A 71 -40.16 16.74 12.43
CA ALA A 71 -40.33 16.15 11.11
C ALA A 71 -38.95 15.78 10.52
N ASN A 72 -38.75 14.49 10.27
CA ASN A 72 -37.60 13.96 9.59
C ASN A 72 -37.56 14.50 8.15
N THR A 73 -36.95 15.65 7.92
CA THR A 73 -36.27 15.90 6.65
C THR A 73 -35.07 14.97 6.60
N ASN A 74 -35.29 13.77 6.05
CA ASN A 74 -34.25 12.84 5.64
C ASN A 74 -33.36 13.52 4.58
N GLY A 75 -32.39 14.30 5.03
CA GLY A 75 -31.20 14.61 4.27
C GLY A 75 -30.42 13.32 4.10
N SER A 76 -30.81 12.50 3.12
CA SER A 76 -30.12 11.28 2.74
C SER A 76 -28.65 11.61 2.55
N VAL A 77 -27.81 11.26 3.52
CA VAL A 77 -26.35 11.23 3.34
C VAL A 77 -26.12 10.29 2.17
N ARG A 78 -25.83 10.86 0.99
CA ARG A 78 -25.67 10.11 -0.24
C ARG A 78 -24.52 9.13 -0.02
N ASP A 79 -24.84 7.83 -0.08
CA ASP A 79 -23.88 6.75 0.08
C ASP A 79 -22.69 6.98 -0.86
N GLU A 80 -21.45 6.75 -0.40
CA GLU A 80 -20.25 6.98 -1.20
C GLU A 80 -20.29 6.20 -2.52
N ILE A 81 -20.83 4.98 -2.48
CA ILE A 81 -21.00 4.11 -3.65
C ILE A 81 -22.03 4.71 -4.62
N ASP A 82 -23.15 5.24 -4.10
CA ASP A 82 -24.18 5.91 -4.92
C ASP A 82 -23.63 7.19 -5.56
N SER A 83 -22.75 7.92 -4.86
CA SER A 83 -22.05 9.08 -5.43
C SER A 83 -21.13 8.69 -6.58
N LEU A 84 -20.50 7.52 -6.56
CA LEU A 84 -19.63 7.05 -7.65
C LEU A 84 -20.45 6.56 -8.84
N HIS A 85 -21.62 5.98 -8.59
CA HIS A 85 -22.57 5.58 -9.63
C HIS A 85 -23.14 6.78 -10.37
N GLY A 86 -23.50 7.84 -9.64
CA GLY A 86 -23.90 9.12 -10.24
C GLY A 86 -22.81 9.77 -11.11
N LEU A 87 -21.53 9.45 -10.87
CA LEU A 87 -20.40 9.90 -11.70
C LEU A 87 -20.08 8.94 -12.87
N LYS A 88 -20.87 7.88 -13.06
CA LYS A 88 -20.70 6.84 -14.10
C LYS A 88 -19.30 6.20 -14.09
N LEU A 89 -18.72 6.02 -12.90
CA LEU A 89 -17.38 5.45 -12.76
C LEU A 89 -17.35 3.91 -12.77
N PHE A 90 -18.49 3.27 -12.52
CA PHE A 90 -18.60 1.81 -12.59
C PHE A 90 -18.64 1.33 -14.04
N LYS A 91 -18.00 0.19 -14.30
CA LYS A 91 -18.00 -0.46 -15.62
C LYS A 91 -19.38 -0.96 -16.03
N SER A 92 -20.21 -1.33 -15.06
CA SER A 92 -21.57 -1.83 -15.27
C SER A 92 -22.43 -1.61 -14.02
N ASP A 93 -23.75 -1.67 -14.18
CA ASP A 93 -24.68 -1.64 -13.04
C ASP A 93 -24.56 -2.87 -12.14
N SER A 94 -24.11 -4.01 -12.70
CA SER A 94 -23.77 -5.20 -11.89
C SER A 94 -22.59 -4.92 -10.97
N GLU A 95 -21.55 -4.23 -11.45
CA GLU A 95 -20.39 -3.86 -10.63
C GLU A 95 -20.82 -2.96 -9.46
N TYR A 96 -21.67 -1.97 -9.74
CA TYR A 96 -22.25 -1.11 -8.72
C TYR A 96 -23.04 -1.90 -7.66
N LYS A 97 -23.91 -2.84 -8.09
CA LYS A 97 -24.65 -3.71 -7.16
C LYS A 97 -23.72 -4.55 -6.28
N ASN A 98 -22.67 -5.13 -6.86
CA ASN A 98 -21.72 -5.94 -6.10
C ASN A 98 -20.98 -5.11 -5.03
N PHE A 99 -20.63 -3.86 -5.31
CA PHE A 99 -20.07 -2.95 -4.29
C PHE A 99 -21.08 -2.62 -3.18
N LYS A 100 -22.36 -2.41 -3.53
CA LYS A 100 -23.43 -2.19 -2.54
C LYS A 100 -23.65 -3.42 -1.66
N GLU A 101 -23.61 -4.61 -2.24
CA GLU A 101 -23.68 -5.89 -1.53
C GLU A 101 -22.50 -6.04 -0.59
N LEU A 102 -21.26 -5.88 -1.07
CA LEU A 102 -20.07 -5.92 -0.22
C LEU A 102 -20.18 -4.93 0.96
N LYS A 103 -20.67 -3.69 0.74
CA LYS A 103 -20.86 -2.73 1.84
C LYS A 103 -21.82 -3.26 2.93
N LYS A 104 -22.88 -3.99 2.55
CA LYS A 104 -23.80 -4.64 3.50
C LYS A 104 -23.14 -5.84 4.17
N GLU A 105 -22.48 -6.70 3.40
CA GLU A 105 -21.77 -7.89 3.90
C GLU A 105 -20.74 -7.52 4.98
N LEU A 106 -20.03 -6.40 4.80
CA LEU A 106 -19.07 -5.86 5.77
C LEU A 106 -19.71 -5.40 7.09
N GLN A 107 -21.02 -5.16 7.15
CA GLN A 107 -21.72 -4.89 8.42
C GLN A 107 -21.88 -6.16 9.24
N TRP A 108 -22.16 -7.28 8.57
CA TRP A 108 -22.46 -8.57 9.17
C TRP A 108 -21.26 -9.52 9.24
N GLY A 109 -20.14 -9.18 8.59
CA GLY A 109 -18.95 -10.03 8.49
C GLY A 109 -19.21 -11.33 7.72
N SER A 110 -20.17 -11.32 6.78
CA SER A 110 -20.60 -12.52 6.05
C SER A 110 -21.19 -12.17 4.69
N GLY A 111 -21.10 -13.10 3.74
CA GLY A 111 -21.54 -12.96 2.35
C GLY A 111 -20.46 -13.38 1.34
N ASP A 112 -20.84 -13.50 0.07
CA ASP A 112 -19.98 -14.10 -0.95
C ASP A 112 -18.72 -13.26 -1.20
N ASN A 113 -18.85 -11.94 -1.32
CA ASN A 113 -17.71 -11.06 -1.57
C ASN A 113 -16.77 -10.98 -0.35
N PHE A 114 -17.34 -11.00 0.86
CA PHE A 114 -16.59 -11.10 2.10
C PHE A 114 -15.84 -12.44 2.22
N HIS A 115 -16.48 -13.55 1.85
CA HIS A 115 -15.84 -14.86 1.81
C HIS A 115 -14.66 -14.90 0.83
N ILE A 116 -14.76 -14.22 -0.32
CA ILE A 116 -13.63 -14.10 -1.26
C ILE A 116 -12.43 -13.40 -0.59
N ILE A 117 -12.65 -12.33 0.19
CA ILE A 117 -11.58 -11.64 0.93
C ILE A 117 -10.93 -12.62 1.93
N LYS A 118 -11.74 -13.33 2.72
CA LYS A 118 -11.27 -14.32 3.70
C LYS A 118 -10.44 -15.42 3.06
N GLU A 119 -10.94 -16.02 1.97
CA GLU A 119 -10.24 -17.12 1.30
C GLU A 119 -8.91 -16.67 0.70
N LYS A 120 -8.81 -15.44 0.18
CA LYS A 120 -7.53 -14.88 -0.26
C LYS A 120 -6.54 -14.68 0.90
N LEU A 121 -7.00 -14.17 2.04
CA LEU A 121 -6.15 -14.02 3.24
C LEU A 121 -5.66 -15.36 3.78
N LYS A 122 -6.54 -16.38 3.82
CA LYS A 122 -6.16 -17.74 4.21
C LYS A 122 -5.11 -18.36 3.29
N ARG A 123 -5.22 -18.16 1.98
CA ARG A 123 -4.23 -18.64 0.99
C ARG A 123 -2.85 -18.01 1.19
N SER A 124 -2.80 -16.77 1.67
CA SER A 124 -1.56 -16.11 2.08
C SER A 124 -1.15 -16.43 3.53
N HIS A 125 -1.70 -17.49 4.13
CA HIS A 125 -1.42 -17.97 5.48
C HIS A 125 -1.63 -16.93 6.60
N LEU A 126 -2.53 -15.97 6.39
CA LEU A 126 -2.86 -14.96 7.39
C LEU A 126 -4.18 -15.28 8.10
N GLU A 127 -4.09 -15.42 9.42
CA GLU A 127 -5.24 -15.44 10.30
C GLU A 127 -5.61 -14.00 10.70
N VAL A 128 -6.83 -13.61 10.33
CA VAL A 128 -7.34 -12.26 10.56
C VAL A 128 -8.78 -12.39 11.04
N SER A 129 -9.14 -11.64 12.09
CA SER A 129 -10.51 -11.60 12.59
C SER A 129 -11.46 -10.96 11.58
N ASP A 130 -12.73 -11.39 11.57
CA ASP A 130 -13.76 -10.83 10.69
C ASP A 130 -13.95 -9.33 10.92
N ALA A 131 -13.80 -8.90 12.17
CA ALA A 131 -13.86 -7.51 12.57
C ALA A 131 -12.71 -6.69 11.94
N ASP A 132 -11.48 -7.22 11.95
CA ASP A 132 -10.34 -6.55 11.31
C ASP A 132 -10.50 -6.43 9.80
N ILE A 133 -10.96 -7.49 9.14
CA ILE A 133 -11.25 -7.48 7.69
C ILE A 133 -12.31 -6.41 7.40
N SER A 134 -13.38 -6.40 8.19
CA SER A 134 -14.49 -5.45 8.04
C SER A 134 -14.03 -4.00 8.24
N ASN A 135 -13.24 -3.75 9.28
CA ASN A 135 -12.70 -2.43 9.58
C ASN A 135 -11.75 -1.95 8.47
N MET A 136 -10.88 -2.83 7.97
CA MET A 136 -9.98 -2.53 6.87
C MET A 136 -10.75 -2.16 5.60
N ALA A 137 -11.68 -3.01 5.16
CA ALA A 137 -12.46 -2.76 3.96
C ALA A 137 -13.34 -1.50 4.08
N LYS A 138 -13.99 -1.27 5.23
CA LYS A 138 -14.74 -0.03 5.49
C LYS A 138 -13.86 1.22 5.41
N SER A 139 -12.61 1.13 5.89
CA SER A 139 -11.66 2.24 5.80
C SER A 139 -11.31 2.61 4.35
N LEU A 140 -11.29 1.60 3.45
CA LEU A 140 -11.00 1.75 2.02
C LEU A 140 -12.26 2.09 1.19
N LEU A 141 -13.46 1.87 1.71
CA LEU A 141 -14.72 2.30 1.08
C LEU A 141 -14.99 3.82 1.18
N LYS A 142 -14.08 4.59 1.76
CA LYS A 142 -14.21 6.05 1.81
C LYS A 142 -14.01 6.64 0.41
N LYS A 143 -14.81 7.66 0.08
CA LYS A 143 -14.84 8.34 -1.23
C LYS A 143 -13.45 8.68 -1.79
N LYS A 144 -12.51 9.16 -0.96
CA LYS A 144 -11.14 9.48 -1.37
C LYS A 144 -10.42 8.28 -2.02
N TYR A 145 -10.48 7.12 -1.37
CA TYR A 145 -9.76 5.92 -1.82
C TYR A 145 -10.44 5.28 -3.03
N LEU A 146 -11.77 5.23 -3.01
CA LEU A 146 -12.52 4.72 -4.15
C LEU A 146 -12.27 5.60 -5.39
N LEU A 147 -12.35 6.93 -5.28
CA LEU A 147 -12.07 7.81 -6.41
C LEU A 147 -10.67 7.59 -6.99
N ASP A 148 -9.65 7.37 -6.17
CA ASP A 148 -8.30 7.05 -6.65
C ASP A 148 -8.25 5.71 -7.39
N LEU A 149 -8.92 4.69 -6.86
CA LEU A 149 -9.01 3.35 -7.46
C LEU A 149 -9.78 3.36 -8.80
N PHE A 150 -10.83 4.18 -8.90
CA PHE A 150 -11.63 4.35 -10.13
C PHE A 150 -10.92 5.21 -11.18
N LYS A 151 -10.28 6.32 -10.79
CA LYS A 151 -9.54 7.21 -11.72
C LYS A 151 -8.39 6.51 -12.44
N LYS A 152 -7.78 5.52 -11.80
CA LYS A 152 -6.67 4.72 -12.36
C LYS A 152 -7.12 3.59 -13.30
N GLY A 153 -8.42 3.51 -13.63
CA GLY A 153 -8.98 2.50 -14.53
C GLY A 153 -9.12 1.09 -13.91
N THR A 154 -8.80 0.96 -12.62
CA THR A 154 -8.86 -0.29 -11.85
C THR A 154 -10.15 -0.44 -11.02
N GLY A 155 -11.17 0.38 -11.29
CA GLY A 155 -12.49 0.48 -10.64
C GLY A 155 -13.37 -0.78 -10.61
N THR A 156 -12.84 -1.92 -10.16
CA THR A 156 -13.58 -3.18 -10.07
C THR A 156 -13.56 -3.71 -8.64
N LEU A 157 -14.57 -4.47 -8.26
CA LEU A 157 -14.73 -5.13 -6.98
C LEU A 157 -13.58 -6.09 -6.73
N SER A 158 -13.17 -6.85 -7.74
CA SER A 158 -12.00 -7.73 -7.61
C SER A 158 -10.74 -6.94 -7.26
N ALA A 159 -10.50 -5.80 -7.91
CA ALA A 159 -9.35 -4.96 -7.61
C ALA A 159 -9.46 -4.30 -6.23
N PHE A 160 -10.67 -3.92 -5.81
CA PHE A 160 -10.93 -3.44 -4.46
C PHE A 160 -10.65 -4.52 -3.42
N ILE A 161 -11.12 -5.74 -3.63
CA ILE A 161 -10.83 -6.91 -2.77
C ILE A 161 -9.33 -7.15 -2.69
N ASP A 162 -8.61 -7.16 -3.83
CA ASP A 162 -7.16 -7.31 -3.84
C ASP A 162 -6.47 -6.21 -3.03
N CYS A 163 -6.96 -4.97 -3.10
CA CYS A 163 -6.49 -3.84 -2.32
C CYS A 163 -6.73 -4.04 -0.82
N VAL A 164 -7.92 -4.51 -0.40
CA VAL A 164 -8.21 -4.85 1.00
C VAL A 164 -7.23 -5.91 1.52
N VAL A 165 -7.06 -7.00 0.77
CA VAL A 165 -6.18 -8.11 1.17
C VAL A 165 -4.73 -7.62 1.28
N LEU A 166 -4.24 -6.83 0.32
CA LEU A 166 -2.90 -6.26 0.36
C LEU A 166 -2.71 -5.39 1.60
N ASN A 167 -3.62 -4.45 1.89
CA ASN A 167 -3.48 -3.57 3.06
C ASN A 167 -3.55 -4.35 4.38
N MET A 168 -4.28 -5.46 4.44
CA MET A 168 -4.22 -6.38 5.57
C MET A 168 -2.83 -7.00 5.74
N ILE A 169 -2.21 -7.46 4.64
CA ILE A 169 -0.84 -7.99 4.67
C ILE A 169 0.15 -6.91 5.13
N LEU A 170 0.07 -5.69 4.59
CA LEU A 170 0.95 -4.58 4.97
C LEU A 170 0.79 -4.22 6.46
N LYS A 171 -0.46 -4.19 6.96
CA LYS A 171 -0.73 -3.96 8.38
C LYS A 171 -0.10 -5.04 9.27
N LYS A 172 -0.23 -6.31 8.90
CA LYS A 172 0.37 -7.44 9.63
C LYS A 172 1.89 -7.46 9.54
N ALA A 173 2.46 -7.04 8.42
CA ALA A 173 3.90 -6.89 8.24
C ALA A 173 4.46 -5.82 9.18
N ASN A 174 3.77 -4.69 9.34
CA ASN A 174 4.18 -3.64 10.26
C ASN A 174 4.24 -4.10 11.73
N SER A 175 3.41 -5.09 12.11
CA SER A 175 3.43 -5.68 13.44
C SER A 175 4.26 -6.97 13.56
N GLY A 176 4.95 -7.41 12.49
CA GLY A 176 5.67 -8.68 12.47
C GLY A 176 4.80 -9.93 12.57
N ASP A 177 3.49 -9.80 12.39
CA ASP A 177 2.52 -10.87 12.64
C ASP A 177 2.13 -11.59 11.34
N ILE A 178 3.15 -12.12 10.65
CA ILE A 178 2.97 -12.89 9.43
C ILE A 178 3.64 -14.27 9.61
N SER A 179 2.84 -15.33 9.53
CA SER A 179 3.27 -16.72 9.72
C SER A 179 4.42 -17.13 8.78
N THR A 180 4.32 -16.78 7.50
CA THR A 180 5.34 -17.07 6.48
C THR A 180 6.71 -16.52 6.90
N PHE A 181 6.79 -15.27 7.32
CA PHE A 181 8.06 -14.66 7.74
C PHE A 181 8.56 -15.16 9.10
N LYS A 182 7.66 -15.54 10.00
CA LYS A 182 8.03 -16.25 11.25
C LYS A 182 8.73 -17.57 10.95
N ALA A 183 8.31 -18.31 9.90
CA ALA A 183 8.98 -19.54 9.47
C ALA A 183 10.43 -19.29 9.00
N TYR A 184 10.69 -18.15 8.36
CA TYR A 184 12.03 -17.71 7.97
C TYR A 184 12.83 -17.05 9.09
N LYS A 185 12.25 -16.89 10.30
CA LYS A 185 12.87 -16.23 11.46
C LYS A 185 13.36 -14.82 11.16
N MET A 186 12.61 -14.08 10.34
CA MET A 186 12.97 -12.73 9.94
C MET A 186 12.55 -11.69 11.00
N SER A 187 13.36 -10.65 11.16
CA SER A 187 13.01 -9.48 11.97
C SER A 187 11.96 -8.62 11.26
N ILE A 188 11.26 -7.76 12.03
CA ILE A 188 10.21 -6.87 11.47
C ILE A 188 10.78 -5.98 10.36
N ASN A 189 12.00 -5.47 10.53
CA ASN A 189 12.65 -4.63 9.53
C ASN A 189 12.96 -5.41 8.26
N GLU A 190 13.46 -6.65 8.36
CA GLU A 190 13.71 -7.50 7.19
C GLU A 190 12.42 -7.75 6.40
N ILE A 191 11.31 -8.03 7.11
CA ILE A 191 9.99 -8.22 6.49
C ILE A 191 9.56 -6.96 5.72
N LYS A 192 9.67 -5.79 6.36
CA LYS A 192 9.30 -4.50 5.76
C LYS A 192 10.15 -4.18 4.53
N THR A 193 11.45 -4.44 4.59
CA THR A 193 12.38 -4.26 3.45
C THR A 193 12.00 -5.17 2.28
N ILE A 194 11.78 -6.46 2.53
CA ILE A 194 11.38 -7.43 1.50
C ILE A 194 10.08 -7.02 0.81
N ILE A 195 9.06 -6.65 1.59
CA ILE A 195 7.78 -6.21 1.02
C ILE A 195 7.97 -4.93 0.21
N SER A 196 8.81 -4.00 0.65
CA SER A 196 9.08 -2.75 -0.07
C SER A 196 9.77 -2.98 -1.41
N ILE A 197 10.70 -3.93 -1.49
CA ILE A 197 11.31 -4.37 -2.75
C ILE A 197 10.24 -4.98 -3.67
N VAL A 198 9.34 -5.83 -3.15
CA VAL A 198 8.26 -6.43 -3.95
C VAL A 198 7.29 -5.37 -4.49
N LEU A 199 6.99 -4.35 -3.70
CA LEU A 199 6.14 -3.22 -4.10
C LEU A 199 6.82 -2.31 -5.12
N ASN A 200 8.14 -2.14 -5.03
CA ASN A 200 8.92 -1.21 -5.84
C ASN A 200 10.16 -1.89 -6.43
N PRO A 201 10.02 -2.92 -7.30
CA PRO A 201 11.14 -3.75 -7.74
C PRO A 201 12.20 -2.97 -8.51
N LYS A 202 11.82 -1.87 -9.19
CA LYS A 202 12.75 -0.96 -9.88
C LYS A 202 13.70 -0.21 -8.95
N HIS A 203 13.35 -0.10 -7.68
CA HIS A 203 14.14 0.58 -6.64
C HIS A 203 14.73 -0.40 -5.63
N GLY A 204 14.73 -1.71 -5.95
CA GLY A 204 15.16 -2.76 -5.03
C GLY A 204 16.58 -2.58 -4.50
N GLU A 205 17.52 -2.20 -5.37
CA GLU A 205 18.91 -1.93 -4.98
C GLU A 205 19.02 -0.80 -3.96
N ALA A 206 18.39 0.35 -4.23
CA ALA A 206 18.39 1.48 -3.30
C ALA A 206 17.76 1.12 -1.95
N ILE A 207 16.66 0.36 -1.95
CA ILE A 207 16.00 -0.11 -0.73
C ILE A 207 16.91 -1.06 0.08
N ILE A 208 17.68 -1.92 -0.60
CA ILE A 208 18.67 -2.79 0.04
C ILE A 208 19.81 -1.95 0.64
N ASP A 209 20.34 -0.98 -0.11
CA ASP A 209 21.40 -0.11 0.35
C ASP A 209 20.97 0.72 1.58
N ASP A 210 19.75 1.25 1.56
CA ASP A 210 19.19 1.96 2.71
C ASP A 210 19.13 1.06 3.95
N TYR A 211 18.65 -0.18 3.79
CA TYR A 211 18.62 -1.16 4.89
C TYR A 211 20.02 -1.51 5.42
N LEU A 212 21.01 -1.66 4.53
CA LEU A 212 22.37 -2.06 4.91
C LEU A 212 23.17 -0.94 5.55
N ASN A 213 22.95 0.30 5.12
CA ASN A 213 23.68 1.47 5.64
C ASN A 213 23.02 2.07 6.88
N ASP A 214 21.69 2.01 7.00
CA ASP A 214 20.96 2.58 8.11
C ASP A 214 19.76 1.71 8.50
N ILE A 215 19.96 0.86 9.51
CA ILE A 215 18.90 0.02 10.06
C ILE A 215 17.75 0.88 10.62
N GLU A 216 17.98 2.13 11.03
CA GLU A 216 16.91 3.04 11.46
C GLU A 216 16.08 3.56 10.28
N ALA A 217 16.69 3.81 9.13
CA ALA A 217 15.96 4.14 7.90
C ALA A 217 14.98 3.03 7.51
N SER A 218 15.31 1.76 7.80
CA SER A 218 14.42 0.59 7.58
C SER A 218 13.34 0.38 8.66
N LYS A 219 13.24 1.24 9.68
CA LYS A 219 12.14 1.25 10.68
C LYS A 219 10.87 1.94 10.18
N PHE A 220 10.77 2.29 8.89
CA PHE A 220 9.57 2.91 8.33
C PHE A 220 8.35 1.99 8.40
N ASP A 221 7.15 2.56 8.42
CA ASP A 221 5.93 1.78 8.25
C ASP A 221 5.59 1.63 6.78
N LEU A 222 5.20 0.41 6.40
CA LEU A 222 4.67 0.14 5.07
C LEU A 222 3.42 0.99 4.85
N PRO A 223 3.36 1.77 3.75
CA PRO A 223 2.26 2.68 3.52
C PRO A 223 0.97 1.91 3.21
N PHE A 224 -0.17 2.53 3.49
CA PHE A 224 -1.44 2.08 2.91
C PHE A 224 -1.42 2.31 1.40
N ILE A 225 -1.81 1.29 0.62
CA ILE A 225 -1.78 1.34 -0.84
C ILE A 225 -3.19 1.21 -1.37
N SER A 226 -3.68 2.25 -2.03
CA SER A 226 -4.99 2.26 -2.73
C SER A 226 -4.95 1.55 -4.09
N GLN A 227 -3.75 1.19 -4.56
CA GLN A 227 -3.48 0.69 -5.91
C GLN A 227 -3.32 -0.83 -5.95
N LYS A 228 -3.59 -1.39 -7.13
CA LYS A 228 -3.51 -2.82 -7.36
C LYS A 228 -2.04 -3.25 -7.58
N ILE A 229 -1.53 -4.13 -6.72
CA ILE A 229 -0.58 -5.15 -7.20
C ILE A 229 -1.44 -6.17 -7.94
N SER A 230 -1.09 -6.45 -9.19
CA SER A 230 -1.95 -7.10 -10.20
C SER A 230 -2.61 -8.41 -9.74
N ASN A 231 -2.08 -9.07 -8.71
CA ASN A 231 -2.64 -10.27 -8.08
C ASN A 231 -1.97 -10.55 -6.71
N ILE A 232 -2.73 -10.92 -5.67
CA ILE A 232 -2.16 -11.32 -4.37
C ILE A 232 -1.29 -12.59 -4.45
N ASN A 233 -1.62 -13.52 -5.35
CA ASN A 233 -0.79 -14.72 -5.59
C ASN A 233 0.54 -14.36 -6.30
N ILE A 234 0.63 -13.17 -6.90
CA ILE A 234 1.92 -12.63 -7.35
C ILE A 234 2.70 -12.15 -6.12
N LEU A 235 2.05 -11.54 -5.12
CA LEU A 235 2.72 -11.09 -3.90
C LEU A 235 3.44 -12.23 -3.17
N ASP A 236 2.78 -13.35 -2.86
CA ASP A 236 3.42 -14.46 -2.13
C ASP A 236 4.62 -15.05 -2.89
N ARG A 237 4.50 -15.15 -4.22
CA ARG A 237 5.58 -15.63 -5.09
C ARG A 237 6.75 -14.65 -5.15
N GLU A 238 6.47 -13.37 -5.36
CA GLU A 238 7.50 -12.32 -5.41
C GLU A 238 8.15 -12.12 -4.04
N VAL A 239 7.41 -12.28 -2.94
CA VAL A 239 7.95 -12.32 -1.59
C VAL A 239 8.95 -13.45 -1.45
N ASN A 240 8.59 -14.69 -1.79
CA ASN A 240 9.51 -15.84 -1.69
C ASN A 240 10.76 -15.66 -2.57
N LYS A 241 10.58 -15.11 -3.76
CA LYS A 241 11.71 -14.77 -4.65
C LYS A 241 12.61 -13.72 -3.99
N THR A 242 12.05 -12.63 -3.48
CA THR A 242 12.80 -11.56 -2.81
C THR A 242 13.47 -12.03 -1.52
N VAL A 243 12.83 -12.92 -0.75
CA VAL A 243 13.44 -13.59 0.41
C VAL A 243 14.75 -14.27 -0.01
N SER A 244 14.77 -15.02 -1.12
CA SER A 244 15.99 -15.69 -1.58
C SER A 244 17.10 -14.72 -2.02
N ILE A 245 16.73 -13.55 -2.53
CA ILE A 245 17.66 -12.48 -2.93
C ILE A 245 18.26 -11.79 -1.70
N PHE A 246 17.43 -11.57 -0.68
CA PHE A 246 17.73 -10.78 0.50
C PHE A 246 18.40 -11.60 1.61
N GLU A 247 18.10 -12.90 1.70
CA GLU A 247 18.61 -13.78 2.75
C GLU A 247 20.15 -13.78 2.90
N PRO A 248 20.95 -13.80 1.81
CA PRO A 248 22.41 -13.69 1.93
C PRO A 248 22.91 -12.38 2.56
N LEU A 249 22.06 -11.33 2.58
CA LEU A 249 22.37 -9.99 3.06
C LEU A 249 21.93 -9.77 4.53
N ILE A 250 21.15 -10.67 5.10
CA ILE A 250 20.78 -10.59 6.53
C ILE A 250 22.04 -10.82 7.36
N GLU A 251 22.29 -9.93 8.33
CA GLU A 251 23.47 -10.05 9.19
C GLU A 251 23.48 -11.38 9.93
N ARG A 252 24.54 -12.17 9.70
CA ARG A 252 24.78 -13.45 10.39
C ARG A 252 26.00 -13.29 11.29
N ASP A 253 25.76 -13.23 12.59
CA ASP A 253 26.82 -13.24 13.59
C ASP A 253 27.64 -14.55 13.53
N SER A 254 28.80 -14.55 14.18
CA SER A 254 29.66 -15.74 14.25
C SER A 254 28.95 -16.94 14.89
N GLN A 255 28.05 -16.69 15.85
CA GLN A 255 27.32 -17.75 16.55
C GLN A 255 26.30 -18.47 15.64
N TYR A 256 25.74 -17.78 14.64
CA TYR A 256 24.75 -18.35 13.74
C TYR A 256 25.28 -19.57 13.01
N PHE A 257 26.49 -19.47 12.43
CA PHE A 257 27.11 -20.56 11.70
C PHE A 257 27.72 -21.60 12.64
N ASP A 258 28.32 -21.19 13.76
CA ASP A 258 28.82 -22.10 14.80
C ASP A 258 27.71 -23.07 15.26
N LYS A 259 26.51 -22.56 15.53
CA LYS A 259 25.34 -23.38 15.93
C LYS A 259 24.91 -24.37 14.85
N LYS A 260 25.11 -24.06 13.56
CA LYS A 260 24.78 -24.98 12.47
C LYS A 260 25.82 -26.11 12.37
N PHE A 261 27.10 -25.78 12.44
CA PHE A 261 28.17 -26.77 12.36
C PHE A 261 28.26 -27.64 13.61
N PHE A 262 27.99 -27.10 14.80
CA PHE A 262 27.97 -27.88 16.05
C PHE A 262 27.06 -29.12 15.98
N LYS A 263 25.96 -29.06 15.22
CA LYS A 263 25.01 -30.18 15.07
C LYS A 263 25.56 -31.37 14.28
N VAL A 264 26.65 -31.17 13.55
CA VAL A 264 27.24 -32.18 12.65
C VAL A 264 28.74 -32.32 12.85
N LYS A 265 29.31 -31.68 13.88
CA LYS A 265 30.76 -31.55 14.09
C LYS A 265 31.50 -32.89 14.16
N ASP A 266 30.84 -33.93 14.65
CA ASP A 266 31.43 -35.27 14.84
C ASP A 266 31.49 -36.08 13.52
N ASP A 267 30.98 -35.53 12.42
CA ASP A 267 31.02 -36.14 11.08
C ASP A 267 31.57 -35.14 10.05
N GLU A 268 32.85 -35.30 9.73
CA GLU A 268 33.57 -34.46 8.78
C GLU A 268 32.89 -34.40 7.39
N LYS A 269 32.32 -35.52 6.90
CA LYS A 269 31.62 -35.55 5.62
C LYS A 269 30.36 -34.67 5.67
N ARG A 270 29.64 -34.71 6.78
CA ARG A 270 28.46 -33.84 7.00
C ARG A 270 28.86 -32.37 7.17
N VAL A 271 29.94 -32.06 7.88
CA VAL A 271 30.48 -30.70 7.99
C VAL A 271 30.81 -30.13 6.61
N LYS A 272 31.59 -30.87 5.81
CA LYS A 272 31.94 -30.50 4.42
C LYS A 272 30.71 -30.33 3.54
N SER A 273 29.74 -31.25 3.63
CA SER A 273 28.49 -31.15 2.86
C SER A 273 27.66 -29.92 3.25
N LEU A 274 27.58 -29.59 4.54
CA LEU A 274 26.87 -28.42 5.03
C LEU A 274 27.55 -27.13 4.57
N TYR A 275 28.88 -27.06 4.67
CA TYR A 275 29.64 -25.91 4.18
C TYR A 275 29.39 -25.68 2.69
N LYS A 276 29.47 -26.72 1.85
CA LYS A 276 29.18 -26.60 0.41
C LYS A 276 27.80 -26.01 0.13
N LYS A 277 26.77 -26.40 0.90
CA LYS A 277 25.41 -25.86 0.79
C LYS A 277 25.36 -24.38 1.17
N LEU A 278 25.98 -24.01 2.30
CA LEU A 278 25.99 -22.62 2.78
C LEU A 278 26.79 -21.70 1.85
N VAL A 279 27.88 -22.18 1.24
CA VAL A 279 28.66 -21.43 0.24
C VAL A 279 27.82 -21.11 -1.00
N GLN A 280 26.96 -22.02 -1.47
CA GLN A 280 26.07 -21.69 -2.60
C GLN A 280 25.12 -20.53 -2.30
N LEU A 281 24.81 -20.29 -1.02
CA LEU A 281 23.90 -19.22 -0.59
C LEU A 281 24.64 -17.92 -0.24
N HIS A 282 25.78 -18.01 0.46
CA HIS A 282 26.45 -16.85 1.06
C HIS A 282 27.73 -16.40 0.34
N HIS A 283 28.22 -17.12 -0.68
CA HIS A 283 29.42 -16.69 -1.39
C HIS A 283 29.15 -15.39 -2.17
N PRO A 284 29.99 -14.35 -2.04
CA PRO A 284 29.76 -13.06 -2.70
C PRO A 284 29.56 -13.19 -4.22
N ASP A 285 30.36 -14.02 -4.90
CA ASP A 285 30.25 -14.24 -6.34
C ASP A 285 28.97 -14.95 -6.79
N LYS A 286 28.25 -15.62 -5.89
CA LYS A 286 26.97 -16.27 -6.21
C LYS A 286 25.81 -15.30 -6.22
N TRP A 287 25.97 -14.12 -5.61
CA TRP A 287 24.95 -13.09 -5.61
C TRP A 287 25.01 -12.27 -6.91
N ASN A 288 23.92 -12.28 -7.67
CA ASN A 288 23.83 -11.67 -9.00
C ASN A 288 22.45 -11.04 -9.29
N HIS A 289 21.80 -10.52 -8.25
CA HIS A 289 20.41 -10.06 -8.33
C HIS A 289 20.25 -8.58 -8.68
N PHE A 290 21.16 -7.73 -8.18
CA PHE A 290 21.29 -6.32 -8.56
C PHE A 290 22.78 -6.00 -8.75
N ASP A 291 23.08 -4.76 -9.11
CA ASP A 291 24.45 -4.29 -9.07
C ASP A 291 24.95 -4.27 -7.62
N LYS A 292 26.21 -4.67 -7.44
CA LYS A 292 26.81 -4.77 -6.10
C LYS A 292 27.32 -3.41 -5.68
N SER A 293 26.51 -2.70 -4.91
CA SER A 293 26.99 -1.55 -4.14
C SER A 293 28.12 -1.97 -3.19
N LYS A 294 28.82 -0.97 -2.64
CA LYS A 294 29.81 -1.21 -1.58
C LYS A 294 29.17 -1.87 -0.36
N ALA A 295 28.00 -1.40 0.08
CA ALA A 295 27.29 -1.92 1.25
C ALA A 295 26.90 -3.40 1.06
N ILE A 296 26.38 -3.76 -0.11
CA ILE A 296 26.05 -5.14 -0.47
C ILE A 296 27.31 -6.01 -0.46
N THR A 297 28.39 -5.53 -1.08
CA THR A 297 29.67 -6.25 -1.15
C THR A 297 30.24 -6.50 0.25
N ASP A 298 30.27 -5.47 1.09
CA ASP A 298 30.80 -5.53 2.45
C ASP A 298 29.97 -6.52 3.30
N ARG A 299 28.64 -6.49 3.18
CA ARG A 299 27.75 -7.41 3.90
C ARG A 299 27.93 -8.87 3.47
N LEU A 300 28.00 -9.14 2.17
CA LEU A 300 28.23 -10.49 1.65
C LEU A 300 29.59 -11.04 2.13
N ASN A 301 30.65 -10.23 2.05
CA ASN A 301 31.98 -10.60 2.53
C ASN A 301 31.99 -10.85 4.04
N PHE A 302 31.33 -10.00 4.83
CA PHE A 302 31.19 -10.17 6.28
C PHE A 302 30.55 -11.53 6.62
N ASN A 303 29.38 -11.82 6.03
CA ASN A 303 28.67 -13.08 6.25
C ASN A 303 29.49 -14.29 5.79
N PHE A 304 30.17 -14.19 4.65
CA PHE A 304 31.01 -15.27 4.11
C PHE A 304 32.24 -15.55 4.98
N ASN A 305 32.89 -14.51 5.50
CA ASN A 305 34.02 -14.66 6.43
C ASN A 305 33.59 -15.34 7.72
N ASN A 306 32.42 -14.97 8.28
CA ASN A 306 31.86 -15.65 9.45
C ASN A 306 31.56 -17.13 9.16
N LEU A 307 31.02 -17.45 7.98
CA LEU A 307 30.81 -18.82 7.54
C LEU A 307 32.12 -19.61 7.44
N ARG A 308 33.17 -19.03 6.84
CA ARG A 308 34.48 -19.68 6.68
C ARG A 308 35.13 -19.96 8.02
N ASN A 309 35.16 -18.97 8.91
CA ASN A 309 35.76 -19.12 10.25
C ASN A 309 35.03 -20.20 11.07
N ALA A 310 33.70 -20.25 11.00
CA ALA A 310 32.91 -21.27 11.68
C ALA A 310 33.16 -22.69 11.14
N TYR A 311 33.40 -22.81 9.83
CA TYR A 311 33.77 -24.09 9.20
C TYR A 311 35.18 -24.55 9.61
N GLU A 312 36.16 -23.65 9.63
CA GLU A 312 37.52 -23.94 10.08
C GLU A 312 37.52 -24.43 11.54
N LYS A 313 36.79 -23.74 12.42
CA LYS A 313 36.59 -24.13 13.82
C LYS A 313 35.88 -25.47 13.99
N ALA A 314 35.04 -25.87 13.04
CA ALA A 314 34.33 -27.14 13.09
C ALA A 314 35.20 -28.33 12.64
N LEU A 315 36.32 -28.07 11.97
CA LEU A 315 37.28 -29.09 11.52
C LEU A 315 38.52 -29.19 12.41
N SER A 316 38.77 -28.20 13.27
CA SER A 316 39.81 -28.22 14.31
C SER A 316 39.40 -29.03 15.52
#